data_AF-A0A5C6GFV6-F1
#
_entry.id   AF-A0A5C6GFV6-F1
#
_cell.length_a   1.000
_cell.length_b   1.000
_cell.length_c   1.000
_cell.angle_alpha   90.00
_cell.angle_beta   90.00
_cell.angle_gamma   90.00
#
_symmetry.space_group_name_H-M   'P 1'
#
loop_
_entity.id
_entity.type
_entity.pdbx_description
1 polymer ?
#
loop_
_entity_poly.entity_id
_entity_poly.type
_entity_poly.pdbx_seq_one_letter_code
_entity_poly.pdbx_strand_id
1 'polypeptide(L)'
;MAVHHRGHRLRRDICRAWETTRSNWHLGFTAFGGPPFHDRFVLKLGWIDEQLGQYRELFSISQALCGPASTKMLYCINLIHGGLFAAILALLAWSLPGALGMFGLSIGASSIGDTLPGSVYALLSGLNAATVGIIALAAVEISHKAVTDQLSRTLVFLAAAAGMLYNALWYFPLLMMLCGSATVIHDSRWLNRPARAFKSYLKRLRRAATTTGRTASEDESIPVEDCNTLAEDPEPRAIPSEYRLDFSWKPGAAIITSFFLTFIVVMVLRGVLRSPPMKFKLFANLYLAGTIIFGGGPVVIPLLREYVVVEGWVSPRDFLIGLAITQAFPGPNFNFAVFLGGLAALNNGYSPVEGAILGLFGIFLPGIILVHGTMGVWSALRSKPWVKSGLRGVNAGAVGLIYTAVYRIWQVGYIDEGFQSGKSLGDDPWWVVVSATAYIGGRHFGVPAALAIMLGAVLGLVRYGVVSAQH
;
A
#
# COMPACT_ATOMS: atom_id res chain seq x y z
N MET A 1 39.48 -12.44 -20.86
CA MET A 1 38.30 -13.25 -20.48
C MET A 1 37.26 -12.52 -19.62
N ALA A 2 37.61 -11.68 -18.63
CA ALA A 2 36.63 -10.98 -17.79
C ALA A 2 35.76 -9.92 -18.52
N VAL A 3 36.31 -9.25 -19.55
CA VAL A 3 35.58 -8.24 -20.36
C VAL A 3 34.51 -8.90 -21.25
N HIS A 4 34.81 -10.08 -21.81
CA HIS A 4 33.87 -10.81 -22.67
C HIS A 4 32.68 -11.39 -21.88
N HIS A 5 32.90 -11.82 -20.62
CA HIS A 5 31.85 -12.25 -19.71
C HIS A 5 30.95 -11.11 -19.17
N ARG A 6 31.44 -9.86 -19.09
CA ARG A 6 30.61 -8.70 -18.73
C ARG A 6 29.68 -8.29 -19.87
N GLY A 7 30.17 -8.28 -21.11
CA GLY A 7 29.36 -7.93 -22.28
C GLY A 7 28.18 -8.88 -22.51
N HIS A 8 28.39 -10.19 -22.32
CA HIS A 8 27.33 -11.19 -22.43
C HIS A 8 26.28 -11.12 -21.31
N ARG A 9 26.68 -10.77 -20.08
CA ARG A 9 25.75 -10.53 -18.96
C ARG A 9 24.90 -9.28 -19.22
N LEU A 10 25.54 -8.16 -19.57
CA LEU A 10 24.83 -6.91 -19.85
C LEU A 10 23.81 -7.05 -20.99
N ARG A 11 24.16 -7.74 -22.09
CA ARG A 11 23.22 -8.02 -23.19
C ARG A 11 22.05 -8.89 -22.76
N ARG A 12 22.30 -9.92 -21.92
CA ARG A 12 21.25 -10.80 -21.40
C ARG A 12 20.32 -10.04 -20.44
N ASP A 13 20.86 -9.16 -19.60
CA ASP A 13 20.10 -8.32 -18.69
C ASP A 13 19.25 -7.29 -19.44
N ILE A 14 19.79 -6.70 -20.52
CA ILE A 14 19.04 -5.79 -21.40
C ILE A 14 17.90 -6.53 -22.13
N CYS A 15 18.15 -7.72 -22.68
CA CYS A 15 17.10 -8.54 -23.29
C CYS A 15 16.00 -8.91 -22.29
N ARG A 16 16.37 -9.36 -21.09
CA ARG A 16 15.41 -9.66 -20.03
C ARG A 16 14.63 -8.43 -19.60
N ALA A 17 15.29 -7.29 -19.44
CA ALA A 17 14.62 -6.04 -19.10
C ALA A 17 13.65 -5.58 -20.21
N TRP A 18 14.02 -5.77 -21.47
CA TRP A 18 13.15 -5.49 -22.61
C TRP A 18 11.91 -6.41 -22.64
N GLU A 19 12.09 -7.71 -22.46
CA GLU A 19 10.98 -8.68 -22.37
C GLU A 19 10.04 -8.40 -21.20
N THR A 20 10.62 -8.04 -20.06
CA THR A 20 9.86 -7.71 -18.85
C THR A 20 9.07 -6.41 -19.05
N THR A 21 9.70 -5.39 -19.64
CA THR A 21 9.05 -4.11 -19.96
C THR A 21 7.96 -4.28 -21.02
N ARG A 22 8.21 -5.07 -22.07
CA ARG A 22 7.23 -5.41 -23.11
C ARG A 22 6.05 -6.20 -22.55
N SER A 23 6.26 -7.00 -21.53
CA SER A 23 5.17 -7.73 -20.86
C SER A 23 4.33 -6.85 -19.95
N ASN A 24 4.86 -5.72 -19.46
CA ASN A 24 4.26 -4.90 -18.40
C ASN A 24 3.83 -3.49 -18.82
N TRP A 25 4.22 -2.99 -20.01
CA TRP A 25 3.98 -1.58 -20.39
C TRP A 25 2.51 -1.16 -20.36
N HIS A 26 1.59 -2.06 -20.75
CA HIS A 26 0.16 -1.79 -20.78
C HIS A 26 -0.45 -1.64 -19.38
N LEU A 27 0.22 -2.13 -18.32
CA LEU A 27 -0.31 -2.08 -16.95
C LEU A 27 -0.49 -0.63 -16.47
N GLY A 28 0.39 0.29 -16.90
CA GLY A 28 0.24 1.73 -16.60
C GLY A 28 -1.01 2.36 -17.23
N PHE A 29 -1.62 1.71 -18.22
CA PHE A 29 -2.84 2.16 -18.90
C PHE A 29 -4.10 1.40 -18.46
N THR A 30 -3.96 0.19 -17.90
CA THR A 30 -5.11 -0.70 -17.67
C THR A 30 -5.31 -1.11 -16.23
N ALA A 31 -4.27 -1.07 -15.38
CA ALA A 31 -4.41 -1.56 -14.02
C ALA A 31 -4.65 -0.43 -13.03
N PHE A 32 -5.75 -0.55 -12.30
CA PHE A 32 -6.10 0.22 -11.11
C PHE A 32 -5.67 -0.66 -9.94
N GLY A 33 -4.63 -0.24 -9.20
CA GLY A 33 -3.86 -1.13 -8.31
C GLY A 33 -4.69 -2.10 -7.45
N GLY A 34 -4.21 -3.34 -7.27
CA GLY A 34 -4.94 -4.37 -6.49
C GLY A 34 -4.90 -5.78 -7.11
N PRO A 35 -6.02 -6.54 -7.09
CA PRO A 35 -6.14 -7.92 -7.59
C PRO A 35 -5.58 -8.22 -9.00
N PRO A 36 -5.59 -7.27 -9.98
CA PRO A 36 -5.00 -7.52 -11.30
C PRO A 36 -3.53 -7.93 -11.28
N PHE A 37 -2.78 -7.54 -10.24
CA PHE A 37 -1.39 -7.98 -10.06
C PHE A 37 -1.27 -9.48 -9.76
N HIS A 38 -2.19 -10.01 -8.97
CA HIS A 38 -2.23 -11.45 -8.67
C HIS A 38 -2.56 -12.25 -9.92
N ASP A 39 -3.64 -11.90 -10.62
CA ASP A 39 -4.04 -12.55 -11.87
C ASP A 39 -2.93 -12.50 -12.94
N ARG A 40 -2.25 -11.36 -13.08
CA ARG A 40 -1.19 -11.21 -14.08
C ARG A 40 0.07 -11.98 -13.73
N PHE A 41 0.65 -11.74 -12.55
CA PHE A 41 1.99 -12.23 -12.22
C PHE A 41 2.01 -13.66 -11.67
N VAL A 42 0.89 -14.11 -11.08
CA VAL A 42 0.74 -15.48 -10.57
C VAL A 42 0.06 -16.35 -11.62
N LEU A 43 -1.16 -16.01 -12.04
CA LEU A 43 -1.96 -16.91 -12.89
C LEU A 43 -1.53 -16.88 -14.37
N LYS A 44 -1.35 -15.70 -14.97
CA LYS A 44 -1.08 -15.59 -16.42
C LYS A 44 0.39 -15.74 -16.80
N LEU A 45 1.29 -15.07 -16.08
CA LEU A 45 2.71 -15.06 -16.40
C LEU A 45 3.48 -16.20 -15.72
N GLY A 46 2.96 -16.76 -14.62
CA GLY A 46 3.66 -17.79 -13.84
C GLY A 46 5.02 -17.33 -13.30
N TRP A 47 5.23 -16.02 -13.20
CA TRP A 47 6.50 -15.44 -12.74
C TRP A 47 6.68 -15.65 -11.25
N ILE A 48 5.58 -15.58 -10.49
CA ILE A 48 5.60 -15.74 -9.04
C ILE A 48 4.76 -16.94 -8.68
N ASP A 49 5.36 -17.85 -7.94
CA ASP A 49 4.68 -19.03 -7.46
C ASP A 49 3.93 -18.72 -6.14
N GLU A 50 2.62 -18.94 -6.15
CA GLU A 50 1.77 -18.78 -4.97
C GLU A 50 1.86 -19.99 -4.02
N GLN A 51 2.05 -21.21 -4.53
CA GLN A 51 2.27 -22.41 -3.71
C GLN A 51 3.57 -22.30 -2.90
N LEU A 52 4.61 -21.67 -3.48
CA LEU A 52 5.87 -21.39 -2.79
C LEU A 52 5.78 -20.18 -1.82
N GLY A 53 4.64 -19.48 -1.78
CA GLY A 53 4.38 -18.37 -0.86
C GLY A 53 5.09 -17.06 -1.23
N GLN A 54 5.72 -16.97 -2.40
CA GLN A 54 6.52 -15.80 -2.82
C GLN A 54 5.65 -14.54 -3.00
N TYR A 55 4.46 -14.69 -3.59
CA TYR A 55 3.53 -13.56 -3.75
C TYR A 55 3.12 -12.97 -2.39
N ARG A 56 2.80 -13.84 -1.42
CA ARG A 56 2.42 -13.43 -0.06
C ARG A 56 3.57 -12.74 0.65
N GLU A 57 4.79 -13.21 0.46
CA GLU A 57 6.00 -12.63 1.01
C GLU A 57 6.23 -11.21 0.47
N LEU A 58 6.23 -11.04 -0.86
CA LEU A 58 6.39 -9.74 -1.52
C LEU A 58 5.26 -8.76 -1.19
N PHE A 59 4.03 -9.27 -1.14
CA PHE A 59 2.87 -8.48 -0.71
C PHE A 59 3.06 -7.97 0.72
N SER A 60 3.54 -8.82 1.63
CA SER A 60 3.78 -8.45 3.03
C SER A 60 4.87 -7.38 3.16
N ILE A 61 6.00 -7.53 2.46
CA ILE A 61 7.06 -6.52 2.44
C ILE A 61 6.53 -5.19 1.90
N SER A 62 5.73 -5.26 0.84
CA SER A 62 5.18 -4.07 0.18
C SER A 62 4.16 -3.34 1.05
N GLN A 63 3.47 -4.01 1.96
CA GLN A 63 2.60 -3.38 2.95
C GLN A 63 3.39 -2.87 4.17
N ALA A 64 4.45 -3.59 4.55
CA ALA A 64 5.23 -3.28 5.74
C ALA A 64 6.19 -2.10 5.59
N LEU A 65 6.62 -1.79 4.36
CA LEU A 65 7.46 -0.64 4.08
C LEU A 65 6.64 0.54 3.59
N CYS A 66 7.15 1.75 3.81
CA CYS A 66 6.46 2.96 3.41
C CYS A 66 6.36 3.13 1.88
N GLY A 67 5.47 4.04 1.46
CA GLY A 67 5.20 4.35 0.06
C GLY A 67 4.11 3.46 -0.58
N PRO A 68 3.84 3.63 -1.89
CA PRO A 68 2.76 2.89 -2.56
C PRO A 68 3.03 1.38 -2.63
N ALA A 69 2.14 0.57 -2.03
CA ALA A 69 2.31 -0.89 -1.97
C ALA A 69 2.33 -1.57 -3.34
N SER A 70 1.41 -1.23 -4.24
CA SER A 70 1.35 -1.79 -5.61
C SER A 70 2.60 -1.48 -6.43
N THR A 71 3.11 -0.26 -6.32
CA THR A 71 4.34 0.17 -7.00
C THR A 71 5.56 -0.57 -6.48
N LYS A 72 5.68 -0.74 -5.16
CA LYS A 72 6.75 -1.56 -4.55
C LYS A 72 6.67 -3.01 -4.99
N MET A 73 5.45 -3.56 -5.05
CA MET A 73 5.24 -4.92 -5.51
C MET A 73 5.68 -5.10 -6.96
N LEU A 74 5.25 -4.21 -7.87
CA LEU A 74 5.73 -4.21 -9.26
C LEU A 74 7.26 -4.20 -9.32
N TYR A 75 7.86 -3.26 -8.59
CA TYR A 75 9.30 -3.08 -8.56
C TYR A 75 10.03 -4.34 -8.10
N CYS A 76 9.60 -4.96 -7.00
CA CYS A 76 10.19 -6.20 -6.49
C CYS A 76 10.11 -7.36 -7.49
N ILE A 77 8.96 -7.54 -8.12
CA ILE A 77 8.76 -8.63 -9.10
C ILE A 77 9.71 -8.44 -10.27
N ASN A 78 9.77 -7.23 -10.83
CA ASN A 78 10.64 -6.93 -11.96
C ASN A 78 12.14 -6.97 -11.55
N LEU A 79 12.46 -6.64 -10.30
CA LEU A 79 13.81 -6.75 -9.75
C LEU A 79 14.26 -8.22 -9.66
N ILE A 80 13.39 -9.12 -9.22
CA ILE A 80 13.69 -10.56 -9.13
C ILE A 80 13.88 -11.17 -10.52
N HIS A 81 13.03 -10.80 -11.48
CA HIS A 81 13.03 -11.44 -12.81
C HIS A 81 14.06 -10.84 -13.79
N GLY A 82 14.21 -9.52 -13.80
CA GLY A 82 15.01 -8.79 -14.80
C GLY A 82 16.09 -7.88 -14.22
N GLY A 83 16.30 -7.90 -12.90
CA GLY A 83 17.28 -7.06 -12.23
C GLY A 83 16.87 -5.59 -12.12
N LEU A 84 17.82 -4.75 -11.67
CA LEU A 84 17.54 -3.34 -11.35
C LEU A 84 17.03 -2.54 -12.55
N PHE A 85 17.62 -2.75 -13.72
CA PHE A 85 17.23 -2.01 -14.92
C PHE A 85 15.79 -2.33 -15.35
N ALA A 86 15.39 -3.60 -15.31
CA ALA A 86 14.02 -4.01 -15.56
C ALA A 86 13.05 -3.40 -14.54
N ALA A 87 13.44 -3.37 -13.26
CA ALA A 87 12.62 -2.79 -12.20
C ALA A 87 12.37 -1.27 -12.40
N ILE A 88 13.40 -0.52 -12.81
CA ILE A 88 13.27 0.92 -13.10
C ILE A 88 12.42 1.15 -14.35
N LEU A 89 12.65 0.39 -15.43
CA LEU A 89 11.85 0.53 -16.65
C LEU A 89 10.38 0.17 -16.41
N ALA A 90 10.11 -0.90 -15.66
CA ALA A 90 8.76 -1.28 -15.29
C ALA A 90 8.09 -0.21 -14.42
N LEU A 91 8.81 0.38 -13.47
CA LEU A 91 8.32 1.49 -12.65
C LEU A 91 7.95 2.71 -13.51
N LEU A 92 8.80 3.07 -14.46
CA LEU A 92 8.54 4.17 -15.38
C LEU A 92 7.33 3.87 -16.28
N ALA A 93 7.28 2.68 -16.88
CA ALA A 93 6.14 2.28 -17.72
C ALA A 93 4.82 2.21 -16.94
N TRP A 94 4.89 1.87 -15.65
CA TRP A 94 3.75 1.83 -14.74
C TRP A 94 3.25 3.22 -14.33
N SER A 95 4.16 4.16 -14.05
CA SER A 95 3.81 5.46 -13.51
C SER A 95 3.61 6.54 -14.58
N LEU A 96 4.39 6.52 -15.66
CA LEU A 96 4.47 7.61 -16.63
C LEU A 96 3.15 7.92 -17.34
N PRO A 97 2.34 6.95 -17.82
CA PRO A 97 1.09 7.28 -18.51
C PRO A 97 0.13 8.09 -17.63
N GLY A 98 -0.11 7.60 -16.40
CA GLY A 98 -0.91 8.32 -15.41
C GLY A 98 -0.26 9.63 -14.98
N ALA A 99 1.07 9.70 -14.85
CA ALA A 99 1.78 10.93 -14.49
C ALA A 99 1.65 12.00 -15.58
N LEU A 100 1.77 11.64 -16.85
CA LEU A 100 1.57 12.55 -17.99
C LEU A 100 0.13 13.05 -18.06
N GLY A 101 -0.83 12.16 -17.80
CA GLY A 101 -2.24 12.52 -17.69
C GLY A 101 -2.52 13.52 -16.57
N MET A 102 -2.02 13.24 -15.37
CA MET A 102 -2.13 14.12 -14.21
C MET A 102 -1.37 15.45 -14.40
N PHE A 103 -0.25 15.42 -15.12
CA PHE A 103 0.47 16.62 -15.53
C PHE A 103 -0.37 17.49 -16.49
N GLY A 104 -0.95 16.89 -17.53
CA GLY A 104 -1.87 17.57 -18.43
C GLY A 104 -3.07 18.16 -17.67
N LEU A 105 -3.61 17.42 -16.70
CA LEU A 105 -4.67 17.91 -15.82
C LEU A 105 -4.22 19.11 -14.99
N SER A 106 -2.96 19.18 -14.53
CA SER A 106 -2.47 20.33 -13.75
C SER A 106 -2.45 21.62 -14.58
N ILE A 107 -2.08 21.51 -15.86
CA ILE A 107 -2.13 22.62 -16.80
C ILE A 107 -3.58 23.01 -17.08
N GLY A 108 -4.45 22.03 -17.36
CA GLY A 108 -5.87 22.29 -17.64
C GLY A 108 -6.63 22.88 -16.45
N ALA A 109 -6.37 22.40 -15.24
CA ALA A 109 -6.99 22.93 -14.02
C ALA A 109 -6.57 24.39 -13.76
N SER A 110 -5.32 24.74 -14.08
CA SER A 110 -4.84 26.13 -13.94
C SER A 110 -5.48 27.11 -14.93
N SER A 111 -6.05 26.62 -16.05
CA SER A 111 -6.72 27.46 -17.05
C SER A 111 -8.23 27.57 -16.87
N ILE A 112 -8.81 26.87 -15.88
CA ILE A 112 -10.24 26.91 -15.59
C ILE A 112 -10.52 28.00 -14.55
N GLY A 113 -11.52 28.84 -14.80
CA GLY A 113 -11.93 29.93 -13.90
C GLY A 113 -12.41 29.45 -12.52
N ASP A 114 -12.66 30.36 -11.58
CA ASP A 114 -12.87 30.05 -10.15
C ASP A 114 -14.05 29.10 -9.85
N THR A 115 -15.05 29.07 -10.72
CA THR A 115 -16.25 28.23 -10.60
C THR A 115 -16.33 27.21 -11.73
N LEU A 116 -16.50 25.94 -11.38
CA LEU A 116 -16.88 24.91 -12.34
C LEU A 116 -18.40 24.91 -12.57
N PRO A 117 -18.90 24.43 -13.72
CA PRO A 117 -20.33 24.17 -13.88
C PRO A 117 -20.82 23.12 -12.86
N GLY A 118 -22.02 23.29 -12.30
CA GLY A 118 -22.66 22.34 -11.39
C GLY A 118 -22.68 20.88 -11.90
N SER A 119 -22.80 20.68 -13.21
CA SER A 119 -22.73 19.35 -13.83
C SER A 119 -21.39 18.65 -13.59
N VAL A 120 -20.28 19.39 -13.57
CA VAL A 120 -18.95 18.87 -13.28
C VAL A 120 -18.85 18.48 -11.81
N TYR A 121 -19.36 19.29 -10.88
CA TYR A 121 -19.38 18.94 -9.46
C TYR A 121 -20.15 17.64 -9.19
N ALA A 122 -21.30 17.47 -9.83
CA ALA A 122 -22.08 16.24 -9.72
C ALA A 122 -21.36 15.04 -10.32
N LEU A 123 -20.69 15.22 -11.47
CA LEU A 123 -19.84 14.20 -12.09
C LEU A 123 -18.70 13.77 -11.13
N LEU A 124 -17.98 14.72 -10.55
CA LEU A 124 -16.87 14.47 -9.62
C LEU A 124 -17.35 13.78 -8.33
N SER A 125 -18.51 14.17 -7.81
CA SER A 125 -19.13 13.51 -6.66
C SER A 125 -19.52 12.07 -6.97
N GLY A 126 -20.05 11.82 -8.17
CA GLY A 126 -20.36 10.47 -8.66
C GLY A 126 -19.11 9.59 -8.81
N LEU A 127 -18.01 10.15 -9.36
CA LEU A 127 -16.71 9.48 -9.42
C LEU A 127 -16.23 9.07 -8.03
N ASN A 128 -16.17 10.03 -7.09
CA ASN A 128 -15.74 9.77 -5.72
C ASN A 128 -16.60 8.72 -5.02
N ALA A 129 -17.93 8.81 -5.15
CA ALA A 129 -18.86 7.86 -4.55
C ALA A 129 -18.60 6.43 -5.03
N ALA A 130 -18.48 6.22 -6.35
CA ALA A 130 -18.18 4.91 -6.90
C ALA A 130 -16.79 4.40 -6.49
N THR A 131 -15.79 5.29 -6.48
CA THR A 131 -14.44 4.96 -5.99
C THR A 131 -14.45 4.46 -4.55
N VAL A 132 -15.18 5.12 -3.64
CA VAL A 132 -15.27 4.67 -2.24
C VAL A 132 -15.85 3.26 -2.14
N GLY A 133 -16.87 2.95 -2.95
CA GLY A 133 -17.42 1.59 -3.05
C GLY A 133 -16.38 0.55 -3.51
N ILE A 134 -15.59 0.86 -4.52
CA ILE A 134 -14.53 -0.03 -5.02
C ILE A 134 -13.37 -0.18 -4.03
N ILE A 135 -12.95 0.90 -3.36
CA ILE A 135 -11.91 0.81 -2.33
C ILE A 135 -12.42 -0.03 -1.15
N ALA A 136 -13.68 0.12 -0.76
CA ALA A 136 -14.29 -0.72 0.28
C ALA A 136 -14.30 -2.20 -0.13
N LEU A 137 -14.60 -2.51 -1.40
CA LEU A 137 -14.51 -3.87 -1.92
C LEU A 137 -13.09 -4.42 -1.83
N ALA A 138 -12.10 -3.66 -2.31
CA ALA A 138 -10.69 -4.04 -2.24
C ALA A 138 -10.23 -4.24 -0.78
N ALA A 139 -10.69 -3.42 0.16
CA ALA A 139 -10.41 -3.56 1.59
C ALA A 139 -10.90 -4.92 2.12
N VAL A 140 -12.14 -5.30 1.78
CA VAL A 140 -12.73 -6.59 2.16
C VAL A 140 -11.96 -7.76 1.55
N GLU A 141 -11.66 -7.72 0.25
CA GLU A 141 -10.91 -8.79 -0.43
C GLU A 141 -9.50 -8.98 0.15
N ILE A 142 -8.79 -7.89 0.45
CA ILE A 142 -7.47 -7.94 1.07
C ILE A 142 -7.59 -8.43 2.52
N SER A 143 -8.63 -8.03 3.25
CA SER A 143 -8.87 -8.47 4.63
C SER A 143 -9.05 -9.98 4.74
N HIS A 144 -9.76 -10.61 3.80
CA HIS A 144 -9.92 -12.06 3.77
C HIS A 144 -8.60 -12.81 3.62
N LYS A 145 -7.61 -12.20 2.96
CA LYS A 145 -6.27 -12.78 2.77
C LYS A 145 -5.33 -12.46 3.95
N ALA A 146 -5.50 -11.30 4.58
CA ALA A 146 -4.64 -10.85 5.69
C ALA A 146 -5.08 -11.38 7.06
N VAL A 147 -6.38 -11.56 7.29
CA VAL A 147 -6.95 -12.04 8.55
C VAL A 147 -6.85 -13.57 8.60
N THR A 148 -5.76 -14.07 9.15
CA THR A 148 -5.51 -15.52 9.27
C THR A 148 -5.94 -16.10 10.62
N ASP A 149 -6.04 -15.26 11.65
CA ASP A 149 -6.31 -15.67 13.02
C ASP A 149 -7.08 -14.60 13.82
N GLN A 150 -7.50 -14.96 15.03
CA GLN A 150 -8.29 -14.09 15.91
C GLN A 150 -7.54 -12.81 16.31
N LEU A 151 -6.22 -12.89 16.55
CA LEU A 151 -5.41 -11.71 16.86
C LEU A 151 -5.33 -10.79 15.65
N SER A 152 -5.04 -11.32 14.46
CA SER A 152 -5.03 -10.52 13.22
C SER A 152 -6.38 -9.82 12.99
N ARG A 153 -7.51 -10.48 13.29
CA ARG A 153 -8.85 -9.88 13.23
C ARG A 153 -9.01 -8.71 14.20
N THR A 154 -8.57 -8.89 15.45
CA THR A 154 -8.60 -7.80 16.45
C THR A 154 -7.69 -6.63 16.07
N LEU A 155 -6.53 -6.91 15.47
CA LEU A 155 -5.60 -5.87 15.02
C LEU A 155 -6.15 -5.07 13.85
N VAL A 156 -6.82 -5.70 12.87
CA VAL A 156 -7.51 -4.98 11.79
C VAL A 156 -8.55 -4.03 12.37
N PHE A 157 -9.41 -4.53 13.29
CA PHE A 157 -10.45 -3.73 13.92
C PHE A 157 -9.87 -2.56 14.71
N LEU A 158 -8.91 -2.84 15.61
CA LEU A 158 -8.30 -1.82 16.45
C LEU A 158 -7.54 -0.78 15.61
N ALA A 159 -6.83 -1.21 14.56
CA ALA A 159 -6.11 -0.29 13.68
C ALA A 159 -7.06 0.59 12.85
N ALA A 160 -8.19 0.04 12.39
CA ALA A 160 -9.21 0.82 11.70
C ALA A 160 -9.85 1.86 12.63
N ALA A 161 -10.29 1.45 13.83
CA ALA A 161 -10.88 2.36 14.81
C ALA A 161 -9.89 3.46 15.23
N ALA A 162 -8.66 3.07 15.56
CA ALA A 162 -7.55 3.97 15.86
C ALA A 162 -7.34 5.01 14.75
N GLY A 163 -7.22 4.56 13.50
CA GLY A 163 -6.96 5.42 12.36
C GLY A 163 -8.10 6.39 12.04
N MET A 164 -9.35 6.01 12.33
CA MET A 164 -10.52 6.89 12.19
C MET A 164 -10.57 7.96 13.28
N LEU A 165 -10.13 7.65 14.50
CA LEU A 165 -10.18 8.58 15.65
C LEU A 165 -9.04 9.61 15.65
N TYR A 166 -7.87 9.28 15.10
CA TYR A 166 -6.69 10.14 15.19
C TYR A 166 -6.04 10.43 13.84
N ASN A 167 -5.79 11.71 13.59
CA ASN A 167 -5.40 12.21 12.26
C ASN A 167 -3.91 12.55 12.11
N ALA A 168 -3.06 12.34 13.12
CA ALA A 168 -1.66 12.74 13.02
C ALA A 168 -0.81 11.80 12.15
N LEU A 169 0.15 12.38 11.45
CA LEU A 169 1.04 11.75 10.46
C LEU A 169 1.91 10.63 11.04
N TRP A 170 2.44 10.84 12.24
CA TRP A 170 3.31 9.87 12.94
C TRP A 170 2.53 8.66 13.47
N TYR A 171 1.20 8.76 13.50
CA TYR A 171 0.36 7.76 14.12
C TYR A 171 0.28 6.47 13.31
N PHE A 172 0.22 6.55 11.97
CA PHE A 172 0.11 5.35 11.14
C PHE A 172 1.37 4.47 11.16
N PRO A 173 2.60 5.00 11.01
CA PRO A 173 3.81 4.20 11.20
C PRO A 173 3.87 3.57 12.59
N LEU A 174 3.50 4.32 13.64
CA LEU A 174 3.46 3.80 15.01
C LEU A 174 2.46 2.65 15.14
N LEU A 175 1.24 2.82 14.63
CA LEU A 175 0.20 1.80 14.66
C LEU A 175 0.65 0.51 13.96
N MET A 176 1.31 0.63 12.80
CA MET A 176 1.91 -0.49 12.08
C MET A 176 2.96 -1.22 12.93
N MET A 177 3.86 -0.45 13.56
CA MET A 177 4.86 -1.01 14.48
C MET A 177 4.22 -1.70 15.69
N LEU A 178 3.17 -1.13 16.27
CA LEU A 178 2.43 -1.71 17.39
C LEU A 178 1.74 -3.01 16.98
N CYS A 179 1.08 -3.06 15.82
CA CYS A 179 0.47 -4.29 15.32
C CYS A 179 1.52 -5.39 15.10
N GLY A 180 2.67 -5.07 14.50
CA GLY A 180 3.78 -6.02 14.33
C GLY A 180 4.40 -6.48 15.65
N SER A 181 4.56 -5.57 16.62
CA SER A 181 5.08 -5.92 17.94
C SER A 181 4.10 -6.81 18.70
N ALA A 182 2.80 -6.52 18.61
CA ALA A 182 1.75 -7.29 19.27
C ALA A 182 1.72 -8.75 18.79
N THR A 183 1.84 -9.00 17.48
CA THR A 183 1.94 -10.38 16.97
C THR A 183 3.22 -11.06 17.38
N VAL A 184 4.36 -10.35 17.36
CA VAL A 184 5.64 -10.89 17.84
C VAL A 184 5.54 -11.28 19.31
N ILE A 185 4.95 -10.46 20.17
CA ILE A 185 4.77 -10.74 21.60
C ILE A 185 3.81 -11.91 21.83
N HIS A 186 2.76 -12.02 21.01
CA HIS A 186 1.80 -13.11 21.09
C HIS A 186 2.40 -14.46 20.68
N ASP A 187 3.14 -14.50 19.56
CA ASP A 187 3.71 -15.74 19.02
C ASP A 187 5.05 -16.12 19.65
N SER A 188 5.88 -15.12 19.96
CA SER A 188 7.06 -15.30 20.79
C SER A 188 6.55 -15.58 22.17
N ARG A 189 6.45 -16.87 22.49
CA ARG A 189 5.99 -17.52 23.72
C ARG A 189 6.69 -17.05 25.02
N TRP A 190 7.00 -15.77 25.18
CA TRP A 190 7.61 -15.19 26.37
C TRP A 190 6.65 -15.22 27.57
N LEU A 191 5.33 -15.13 27.33
CA LEU A 191 4.30 -15.42 28.35
C LEU A 191 4.05 -16.93 28.57
N ASN A 192 4.32 -17.75 27.56
CA ASN A 192 4.08 -19.19 27.61
C ASN A 192 5.15 -19.95 28.42
N ARG A 193 6.35 -19.37 28.62
CA ARG A 193 7.37 -19.92 29.52
C ARG A 193 6.97 -19.83 31.00
N PRO A 194 6.61 -18.66 31.57
CA PRO A 194 6.12 -18.57 32.94
C PRO A 194 4.75 -19.24 33.10
N ALA A 195 3.85 -19.16 32.11
CA ALA A 195 2.54 -19.82 32.22
C ALA A 195 2.65 -21.36 32.22
N ARG A 196 3.58 -21.96 31.45
CA ARG A 196 3.85 -23.41 31.53
C ARG A 196 4.61 -23.78 32.78
N ALA A 197 5.56 -22.97 33.24
CA ALA A 197 6.25 -23.18 34.52
C ALA A 197 5.26 -23.13 35.69
N PHE A 198 4.30 -22.20 35.64
CA PHE A 198 3.24 -22.07 36.63
C PHE A 198 2.21 -23.21 36.54
N LYS A 199 1.78 -23.61 35.34
CA LYS A 199 0.90 -24.79 35.16
C LYS A 199 1.55 -26.08 35.62
N SER A 200 2.86 -26.26 35.36
CA SER A 200 3.60 -27.43 35.82
C SER A 200 3.89 -27.39 37.33
N TYR A 201 4.10 -26.21 37.90
CA TYR A 201 4.16 -25.98 39.35
C TYR A 201 2.82 -26.29 40.04
N LEU A 202 1.70 -25.77 39.53
CA LEU A 202 0.37 -26.10 40.04
C LEU A 202 0.04 -27.59 39.91
N LYS A 203 0.42 -28.22 38.79
CA LYS A 203 0.21 -29.67 38.60
C LYS A 203 1.07 -30.50 39.57
N ARG A 204 2.26 -30.02 39.94
CA ARG A 204 3.11 -30.62 41.00
C ARG A 204 2.48 -30.44 42.39
N LEU A 205 1.94 -29.27 42.70
CA LEU A 205 1.21 -29.03 43.96
C LEU A 205 -0.06 -29.88 44.05
N ARG A 206 -0.82 -30.00 42.96
CA ARG A 206 -2.01 -30.86 42.90
C ARG A 206 -1.64 -32.33 43.08
N ARG A 207 -0.55 -32.80 42.45
CA ARG A 207 -0.03 -34.16 42.67
C ARG A 207 0.42 -34.36 44.12
N ALA A 208 1.17 -33.43 44.70
CA ALA A 208 1.60 -33.50 46.10
C ALA A 208 0.43 -33.51 47.10
N ALA A 209 -0.67 -32.82 46.78
CA ALA A 209 -1.91 -32.87 47.56
C ALA A 209 -2.74 -34.16 47.34
N THR A 210 -2.47 -34.92 46.27
CA THR A 210 -3.17 -36.19 45.99
C THR A 210 -2.39 -37.40 46.52
N THR A 211 -1.10 -37.25 46.84
CA THR A 211 -0.24 -38.34 47.35
C THR A 211 -0.35 -38.58 48.88
N THR A 212 -1.27 -37.91 49.59
CA THR A 212 -1.48 -38.14 51.04
C THR A 212 -2.62 -39.13 51.34
N GLY A 213 -3.16 -39.83 50.33
CA GLY A 213 -4.25 -40.77 50.55
C GLY A 213 -4.50 -41.73 49.40
N ARG A 214 -3.56 -42.64 49.12
CA ARG A 214 -3.87 -43.99 48.62
C ARG A 214 -2.62 -44.88 48.55
N THR A 215 -2.59 -45.85 49.44
CA THR A 215 -1.82 -47.09 49.36
C THR A 215 -2.38 -48.02 48.28
N ALA A 216 -1.47 -48.65 47.56
CA ALA A 216 -1.51 -49.94 46.86
C ALA A 216 -2.73 -50.33 45.99
N SER A 217 -2.48 -50.49 44.68
CA SER A 217 -2.70 -51.76 43.96
C SER A 217 -2.00 -51.72 42.60
N GLU A 218 -1.33 -52.82 42.27
CA GLU A 218 -0.64 -53.12 41.01
C GLU A 218 -1.60 -53.20 39.82
N ASP A 219 -1.12 -52.89 38.62
CA ASP A 219 -1.33 -53.75 37.45
C ASP A 219 -0.34 -53.41 36.32
N GLU A 220 0.26 -54.46 35.78
CA GLU A 220 1.17 -54.47 34.64
C GLU A 220 0.45 -54.09 33.33
N SER A 221 1.14 -53.36 32.45
CA SER A 221 1.16 -53.64 31.00
C SER A 221 2.09 -52.67 30.25
N ILE A 222 2.98 -53.25 29.45
CA ILE A 222 3.76 -52.64 28.35
C ILE A 222 3.65 -53.66 27.20
N PRO A 223 3.72 -53.32 25.88
CA PRO A 223 3.72 -52.02 25.17
C PRO A 223 2.65 -51.95 24.05
N VAL A 224 2.41 -50.75 23.51
CA VAL A 224 2.05 -50.61 22.08
C VAL A 224 2.88 -49.47 21.50
N GLU A 225 3.85 -49.83 20.66
CA GLU A 225 4.43 -48.94 19.65
C GLU A 225 3.37 -48.68 18.59
N ASP A 226 2.78 -47.49 18.59
CA ASP A 226 2.11 -46.97 17.40
C ASP A 226 3.15 -46.32 16.50
N CYS A 227 3.74 -47.17 15.66
CA CYS A 227 4.44 -46.79 14.45
C CYS A 227 3.37 -46.53 13.37
N ASN A 228 2.83 -45.29 13.29
CA ASN A 228 2.21 -44.73 12.09
C ASN A 228 1.72 -43.29 12.33
N THR A 229 2.60 -42.33 12.09
CA THR A 229 2.30 -41.22 11.18
C THR A 229 3.62 -40.82 10.56
N LEU A 230 3.81 -41.20 9.31
CA LEU A 230 4.76 -40.55 8.42
C LEU A 230 4.40 -39.06 8.44
N ALA A 231 5.08 -38.30 9.28
CA ALA A 231 5.20 -36.87 9.06
C ALA A 231 5.95 -36.76 7.74
N GLU A 232 5.22 -36.44 6.67
CA GLU A 232 5.81 -35.97 5.43
C GLU A 232 6.82 -34.89 5.82
N ASP A 233 8.10 -35.23 5.71
CA ASP A 233 9.15 -34.24 5.65
C ASP A 233 8.74 -33.26 4.56
N PRO A 234 8.57 -31.96 4.84
CA PRO A 234 8.32 -31.01 3.78
C PRO A 234 9.57 -31.04 2.91
N GLU A 235 9.43 -31.61 1.71
CA GLU A 235 10.50 -31.73 0.74
C GLU A 235 11.34 -30.44 0.68
N PRO A 236 12.66 -30.53 0.50
CA PRO A 236 13.52 -29.37 0.44
C PRO A 236 13.10 -28.47 -0.73
N ARG A 237 12.34 -27.43 -0.38
CA ARG A 237 11.74 -26.41 -1.23
C ARG A 237 12.78 -25.78 -2.16
N ALA A 238 12.93 -26.36 -3.35
CA ALA A 238 13.87 -25.90 -4.37
C ALA A 238 13.21 -24.85 -5.27
N ILE A 239 13.38 -23.58 -4.91
CA ILE A 239 13.20 -22.47 -5.86
C ILE A 239 14.19 -22.70 -7.02
N PRO A 240 13.78 -22.62 -8.31
CA PRO A 240 14.72 -22.66 -9.43
C PRO A 240 15.86 -21.65 -9.18
N SER A 241 17.10 -22.12 -9.27
CA SER A 241 18.31 -21.37 -8.92
C SER A 241 18.50 -20.09 -9.74
N GLU A 242 17.78 -19.96 -10.86
CA GLU A 242 17.87 -18.84 -11.79
C GLU A 242 17.17 -17.55 -11.32
N TYR A 243 16.34 -17.61 -10.28
CA TYR A 243 15.59 -16.46 -9.72
C TYR A 243 16.08 -16.01 -8.34
N ARG A 244 17.26 -16.45 -7.90
CA ARG A 244 17.88 -15.96 -6.66
C ARG A 244 18.57 -14.63 -6.95
N LEU A 245 18.03 -13.54 -6.41
CA LEU A 245 18.79 -12.30 -6.26
C LEU A 245 20.02 -12.60 -5.39
N ASP A 246 21.21 -12.62 -5.99
CA ASP A 246 22.52 -12.63 -5.30
C ASP A 246 22.79 -11.26 -4.65
N PHE A 247 21.82 -10.77 -3.87
CA PHE A 247 21.90 -9.50 -3.20
C PHE A 247 22.40 -9.74 -1.78
N SER A 248 23.63 -9.29 -1.52
CA SER A 248 24.23 -9.39 -0.18
C SER A 248 23.49 -8.47 0.80
N TRP A 249 23.42 -8.86 2.08
CA TRP A 249 22.78 -8.05 3.12
C TRP A 249 23.51 -6.72 3.37
N LYS A 250 24.81 -6.65 3.09
CA LYS A 250 25.66 -5.46 3.29
C LYS A 250 25.22 -4.26 2.44
N PRO A 251 25.14 -4.36 1.09
CA PRO A 251 24.64 -3.26 0.27
C PRO A 251 23.18 -2.90 0.60
N GLY A 252 22.33 -3.88 0.92
CA GLY A 252 20.96 -3.61 1.36
C GLY A 252 20.90 -2.73 2.62
N ALA A 253 21.67 -3.08 3.65
CA ALA A 253 21.76 -2.31 4.89
C ALA A 253 22.39 -0.92 4.68
N ALA A 254 23.38 -0.81 3.80
CA ALA A 254 23.99 0.48 3.44
C ALA A 254 22.98 1.42 2.76
N ILE A 255 22.14 0.90 1.86
CA ILE A 255 21.08 1.67 1.19
C ILE A 255 20.05 2.18 2.20
N ILE A 256 19.59 1.32 3.11
CA ILE A 256 18.63 1.70 4.16
C ILE A 256 19.24 2.76 5.09
N THR A 257 20.49 2.59 5.51
CA THR A 257 21.18 3.54 6.40
C THR A 257 21.37 4.89 5.70
N SER A 258 21.80 4.88 4.44
CA SER A 258 21.95 6.08 3.62
C SER A 258 20.60 6.80 3.42
N PHE A 259 19.52 6.05 3.22
CA PHE A 259 18.17 6.62 3.16
C PHE A 259 17.82 7.35 4.46
N PHE A 260 17.96 6.72 5.63
CA PHE A 260 17.63 7.40 6.88
C PHE A 260 18.53 8.61 7.16
N LEU A 261 19.82 8.53 6.81
CA LEU A 261 20.74 9.65 6.93
C LEU A 261 20.29 10.83 6.04
N THR A 262 20.04 10.57 4.76
CA THR A 262 19.57 11.59 3.82
C THR A 262 18.19 12.14 4.20
N PHE A 263 17.29 11.30 4.70
CA PHE A 263 15.99 11.72 5.23
C PHE A 263 16.13 12.67 6.42
N ILE A 264 16.97 12.33 7.40
CA ILE A 264 17.24 13.20 8.55
C ILE A 264 17.80 14.54 8.08
N VAL A 265 18.77 14.54 7.16
CA VAL A 265 19.35 15.77 6.62
C VAL A 265 18.29 16.64 5.94
N VAL A 266 17.45 16.08 5.07
CA VAL A 266 16.38 16.83 4.39
C VAL A 266 15.36 17.39 5.39
N MET A 267 14.98 16.62 6.41
CA MET A 267 14.03 17.06 7.44
C MET A 267 14.61 18.14 8.36
N VAL A 268 15.89 18.03 8.74
CA VAL A 268 16.58 19.06 9.53
C VAL A 268 16.72 20.34 8.73
N LEU A 269 17.12 20.25 7.47
CA LEU A 269 17.19 21.43 6.57
C LEU A 269 15.81 22.09 6.41
N ARG A 270 14.75 21.29 6.27
CA ARG A 270 13.36 21.79 6.24
C ARG A 270 12.97 22.56 7.50
N GLY A 271 13.46 22.15 8.68
CA GLY A 271 13.14 22.82 9.95
C GLY A 271 14.05 24.01 10.31
N VAL A 272 15.31 24.00 9.87
CA VAL A 272 16.31 25.02 10.26
C VAL A 272 16.34 26.20 9.29
N LEU A 273 16.05 25.98 8.00
CA LEU A 273 16.03 27.05 7.02
C LEU A 273 14.80 27.96 7.25
N ARG A 274 15.04 29.25 7.56
CA ARG A 274 13.97 30.24 7.80
C ARG A 274 13.18 30.59 6.52
N SER A 275 13.86 30.59 5.38
CA SER A 275 13.27 30.89 4.07
C SER A 275 13.76 29.89 3.01
N PRO A 276 13.40 28.60 3.12
CA PRO A 276 13.81 27.60 2.15
C PRO A 276 13.18 27.90 0.78
N PRO A 277 13.90 27.65 -0.34
CA PRO A 277 13.35 27.83 -1.67
C PRO A 277 12.13 26.94 -1.87
N MET A 278 11.12 27.45 -2.57
CA MET A 278 9.83 26.78 -2.79
C MET A 278 9.98 25.34 -3.32
N LYS A 279 10.87 25.13 -4.30
CA LYS A 279 11.16 23.80 -4.87
C LYS A 279 11.64 22.80 -3.80
N PHE A 280 12.47 23.25 -2.86
CA PHE A 280 12.92 22.42 -1.75
C PHE A 280 11.78 22.13 -0.77
N LYS A 281 10.93 23.11 -0.44
CA LYS A 281 9.75 22.88 0.40
C LYS A 281 8.81 21.86 -0.22
N LEU A 282 8.50 22.01 -1.52
CA LEU A 282 7.65 21.08 -2.27
C LEU A 282 8.24 19.66 -2.26
N PHE A 283 9.52 19.53 -2.62
CA PHE A 283 10.20 18.24 -2.57
C PHE A 283 10.20 17.64 -1.17
N ALA A 284 10.58 18.40 -0.14
CA ALA A 284 10.69 17.90 1.22
C ALA A 284 9.33 17.50 1.80
N ASN A 285 8.26 18.24 1.50
CA ASN A 285 6.89 17.89 1.90
C ASN A 285 6.41 16.58 1.23
N LEU A 286 6.64 16.43 -0.08
CA LEU A 286 6.25 15.22 -0.81
C LEU A 286 7.16 14.02 -0.50
N TYR A 287 8.43 14.27 -0.18
CA TYR A 287 9.40 13.28 0.28
C TYR A 287 9.07 12.78 1.68
N LEU A 288 8.65 13.68 2.58
CA LEU A 288 8.09 13.31 3.87
C LEU A 288 6.84 12.46 3.69
N ALA A 289 5.88 12.91 2.86
CA ALA A 289 4.69 12.15 2.54
C ALA A 289 5.07 10.74 2.05
N GLY A 290 5.91 10.62 1.03
CA GLY A 290 6.39 9.33 0.50
C GLY A 290 7.00 8.39 1.56
N THR A 291 7.60 8.94 2.62
CA THR A 291 8.24 8.20 3.70
C THR A 291 7.29 7.71 4.79
N ILE A 292 6.16 8.39 5.01
CA ILE A 292 5.22 8.07 6.10
C ILE A 292 4.00 7.29 5.65
N ILE A 293 3.83 7.06 4.34
CA ILE A 293 2.63 6.41 3.81
C ILE A 293 2.68 4.91 4.02
N PHE A 294 1.64 4.38 4.66
CA PHE A 294 1.35 2.95 4.79
C PHE A 294 -0.08 2.69 4.29
N GLY A 295 -0.35 1.49 3.75
CA GLY A 295 -1.72 1.06 3.46
C GLY A 295 -2.37 1.63 2.18
N GLY A 296 -1.60 2.15 1.22
CA GLY A 296 -2.11 2.53 -0.11
C GLY A 296 -2.44 4.02 -0.29
N GLY A 297 -2.78 4.41 -1.53
CA GLY A 297 -2.96 5.81 -1.94
C GLY A 297 -4.10 6.58 -1.26
N PRO A 298 -5.25 5.94 -0.98
CA PRO A 298 -6.35 6.56 -0.25
C PRO A 298 -5.99 7.18 1.10
N VAL A 299 -5.02 6.60 1.83
CA VAL A 299 -4.61 7.08 3.16
C VAL A 299 -3.82 8.40 3.08
N VAL A 300 -3.10 8.63 1.97
CA VAL A 300 -2.22 9.82 1.85
C VAL A 300 -2.97 11.08 1.44
N ILE A 301 -4.11 10.95 0.79
CA ILE A 301 -4.80 12.09 0.18
C ILE A 301 -5.09 13.20 1.20
N PRO A 302 -5.68 12.92 2.39
CA PRO A 302 -5.85 13.97 3.40
C PRO A 302 -4.54 14.63 3.85
N LEU A 303 -3.42 13.89 3.83
CA LEU A 303 -2.10 14.39 4.23
C LEU A 303 -1.49 15.28 3.15
N LEU A 304 -1.64 14.91 1.87
CA LEU A 304 -1.18 15.76 0.77
C LEU A 304 -1.86 17.12 0.81
N ARG A 305 -3.14 17.17 1.20
CA ARG A 305 -3.87 18.43 1.40
C ARG A 305 -3.18 19.32 2.43
N GLU A 306 -2.78 18.79 3.57
CA GLU A 306 -2.06 19.53 4.61
C GLU A 306 -0.72 20.10 4.11
N TYR A 307 -0.07 19.41 3.18
CA TYR A 307 1.26 19.78 2.71
C TYR A 307 1.32 20.67 1.46
N VAL A 308 0.21 20.86 0.77
CA VAL A 308 0.15 21.68 -0.46
C VAL A 308 -0.95 22.73 -0.41
N VAL A 309 -2.08 22.43 0.22
CA VAL A 309 -3.23 23.36 0.30
C VAL A 309 -3.08 24.31 1.47
N VAL A 310 -2.66 23.81 2.64
CA VAL A 310 -2.44 24.68 3.82
C VAL A 310 -1.25 25.63 3.60
N GLU A 311 -0.24 25.18 2.84
CA GLU A 311 0.88 26.03 2.40
C GLU A 311 0.46 27.09 1.36
N GLY A 312 -0.78 27.04 0.86
CA GLY A 312 -1.32 27.99 -0.12
C GLY A 312 -0.85 27.77 -1.56
N TRP A 313 -0.20 26.65 -1.87
CA TRP A 313 0.32 26.39 -3.23
C TRP A 313 -0.75 25.88 -4.19
N VAL A 314 -1.77 25.20 -3.66
CA VAL A 314 -2.87 24.61 -4.43
C VAL A 314 -4.18 24.97 -3.75
N SER A 315 -5.20 25.38 -4.52
CA SER A 315 -6.50 25.70 -3.95
C SER A 315 -7.22 24.43 -3.44
N PRO A 316 -8.08 24.52 -2.41
CA PRO A 316 -8.88 23.37 -1.96
C PRO A 316 -9.74 22.77 -3.09
N ARG A 317 -10.25 23.63 -3.97
CA ARG A 317 -11.01 23.24 -5.15
C ARG A 317 -10.18 22.37 -6.10
N ASP A 318 -9.02 22.85 -6.53
CA ASP A 318 -8.17 22.12 -7.48
C ASP A 318 -7.66 20.81 -6.88
N PHE A 319 -7.42 20.81 -5.57
CA PHE A 319 -7.10 19.60 -4.83
C PHE A 319 -8.22 18.56 -4.94
N LEU A 320 -9.48 18.96 -4.70
CA LEU A 320 -10.64 18.06 -4.78
C LEU A 320 -10.92 17.59 -6.22
N ILE A 321 -10.74 18.46 -7.23
CA ILE A 321 -10.85 18.10 -8.65
C ILE A 321 -9.82 17.05 -9.01
N GLY A 322 -8.54 17.33 -8.73
CA GLY A 322 -7.46 16.40 -9.03
C GLY A 322 -7.60 15.10 -8.24
N LEU A 323 -8.14 15.16 -7.02
CA LEU A 323 -8.47 13.98 -6.23
C LEU A 323 -9.57 13.14 -6.89
N ALA A 324 -10.67 13.74 -7.33
CA ALA A 324 -11.75 12.99 -7.96
C ALA A 324 -11.31 12.36 -9.30
N ILE A 325 -10.54 13.11 -10.09
CA ILE A 325 -10.06 12.64 -11.38
C ILE A 325 -8.98 11.56 -11.22
N THR A 326 -8.03 11.70 -10.29
CA THR A 326 -6.93 10.71 -10.16
C THR A 326 -7.42 9.31 -9.85
N GLN A 327 -8.62 9.13 -9.30
CA GLN A 327 -9.19 7.82 -9.00
C GLN A 327 -9.66 7.09 -10.26
N ALA A 328 -9.99 7.85 -11.31
CA ALA A 328 -10.36 7.33 -12.63
C ALA A 328 -9.14 7.11 -13.54
N PHE A 329 -7.95 7.58 -13.14
CA PHE A 329 -6.73 7.40 -13.92
C PHE A 329 -6.10 6.01 -13.66
N PRO A 330 -5.62 5.32 -14.72
CA PRO A 330 -4.90 4.08 -14.55
C PRO A 330 -3.51 4.30 -13.93
N GLY A 331 -2.98 3.23 -13.34
CA GLY A 331 -1.68 3.23 -12.67
C GLY A 331 -1.77 3.60 -11.18
N PRO A 332 -0.68 4.15 -10.61
CA PRO A 332 -0.65 4.47 -9.19
C PRO A 332 -1.36 5.80 -8.91
N ASN A 333 -2.35 5.81 -7.99
CA ASN A 333 -3.04 7.03 -7.55
C ASN A 333 -2.09 8.08 -6.93
N PHE A 334 -0.86 7.69 -6.60
CA PHE A 334 0.21 8.58 -6.17
C PHE A 334 0.71 9.52 -7.27
N ASN A 335 0.38 9.24 -8.55
CA ASN A 335 0.57 10.20 -9.63
C ASN A 335 -0.19 11.51 -9.39
N PHE A 336 -1.13 11.55 -8.46
CA PHE A 336 -1.70 12.80 -7.93
C PHE A 336 -0.63 13.79 -7.44
N ALA A 337 0.51 13.32 -6.91
CA ALA A 337 1.62 14.19 -6.53
C ALA A 337 2.24 14.94 -7.72
N VAL A 338 2.16 14.37 -8.93
CA VAL A 338 2.62 15.02 -10.17
C VAL A 338 1.69 16.19 -10.51
N PHE A 339 0.38 16.00 -10.37
CA PHE A 339 -0.61 17.07 -10.53
C PHE A 339 -0.39 18.19 -9.52
N LEU A 340 -0.27 17.84 -8.23
CA LEU A 340 -0.06 18.81 -7.16
C LEU A 340 1.26 19.57 -7.33
N GLY A 341 2.33 18.87 -7.71
CA GLY A 341 3.63 19.47 -7.95
C GLY A 341 3.61 20.43 -9.14
N GLY A 342 2.99 20.03 -10.25
CA GLY A 342 2.83 20.88 -11.44
C GLY A 342 2.03 22.15 -11.14
N LEU A 343 0.90 22.01 -10.45
CA LEU A 343 0.04 23.13 -10.08
C LEU A 343 0.69 24.06 -9.04
N ALA A 344 1.37 23.49 -8.03
CA ALA A 344 2.13 24.26 -7.06
C ALA A 344 3.24 25.09 -7.72
N ALA A 345 3.92 24.53 -8.72
CA ALA A 345 4.93 25.25 -9.49
C ALA A 345 4.31 26.38 -10.34
N LEU A 346 3.21 26.10 -11.06
CA LEU A 346 2.49 27.09 -11.88
C LEU A 346 2.04 28.29 -11.05
N ASN A 347 1.36 28.02 -9.93
CA ASN A 347 0.83 29.05 -9.04
C ASN A 347 1.91 29.93 -8.40
N ASN A 348 3.16 29.49 -8.41
CA ASN A 348 4.30 30.19 -7.82
C ASN A 348 5.32 30.67 -8.88
N GLY A 349 4.93 30.71 -10.17
CA GLY A 349 5.75 31.28 -11.25
C GLY A 349 6.94 30.40 -11.69
N TYR A 350 6.91 29.10 -11.40
CA TYR A 350 7.92 28.14 -11.82
C TYR A 350 7.43 27.25 -12.97
N SER A 351 8.36 26.54 -13.60
CA SER A 351 8.01 25.58 -14.65
C SER A 351 7.14 24.44 -14.09
N PRO A 352 5.95 24.17 -14.67
CA PRO A 352 5.09 23.05 -14.26
C PRO A 352 5.84 21.72 -14.33
N VAL A 353 6.70 21.55 -15.33
CA VAL A 353 7.46 20.30 -15.56
C VAL A 353 8.39 20.03 -14.38
N GLU A 354 9.05 21.06 -13.85
CA GLU A 354 9.92 20.90 -12.68
C GLU A 354 9.12 20.49 -11.45
N GLY A 355 7.99 21.15 -11.19
CA GLY A 355 7.09 20.80 -10.09
C GLY A 355 6.58 19.36 -10.19
N ALA A 356 6.18 18.94 -11.39
CA ALA A 356 5.73 17.58 -11.68
C ALA A 356 6.81 16.52 -11.42
N ILE A 357 8.05 16.79 -11.86
CA ILE A 357 9.22 15.93 -11.60
C ILE A 357 9.51 15.84 -10.10
N LEU A 358 9.51 16.97 -9.39
CA LEU A 358 9.70 17.00 -7.94
C LEU A 358 8.61 16.21 -7.21
N GLY A 359 7.36 16.28 -7.68
CA GLY A 359 6.27 15.50 -7.11
C GLY A 359 6.38 14.01 -7.36
N LEU A 360 6.76 13.61 -8.58
CA LEU A 360 7.01 12.22 -8.93
C LEU A 360 8.12 11.62 -8.06
N PHE A 361 9.29 12.24 -8.04
CA PHE A 361 10.43 11.72 -7.27
C PHE A 361 10.20 11.85 -5.76
N GLY A 362 9.61 12.95 -5.29
CA GLY A 362 9.33 13.16 -3.87
C GLY A 362 8.50 12.00 -3.30
N ILE A 363 7.40 11.63 -3.95
CA ILE A 363 6.48 10.65 -3.37
C ILE A 363 6.90 9.18 -3.60
N PHE A 364 7.54 8.85 -4.73
CA PHE A 364 7.89 7.46 -5.07
C PHE A 364 9.26 7.03 -4.56
N LEU A 365 10.25 7.94 -4.55
CA LEU A 365 11.64 7.59 -4.27
C LEU A 365 11.87 6.94 -2.88
N PRO A 366 11.26 7.44 -1.77
CA PRO A 366 11.46 6.83 -0.45
C PRO A 366 11.11 5.34 -0.41
N GLY A 367 9.92 5.00 -0.90
CA GLY A 367 9.42 3.62 -0.88
C GLY A 367 10.25 2.69 -1.78
N ILE A 368 10.71 3.17 -2.94
CA ILE A 368 11.55 2.40 -3.86
C ILE A 368 12.95 2.15 -3.29
N ILE A 369 13.58 3.17 -2.68
CA ILE A 369 14.89 3.01 -2.03
C ILE A 369 14.79 2.02 -0.86
N LEU A 370 13.77 2.17 -0.02
CA LEU A 370 13.58 1.31 1.15
C LEU A 370 13.25 -0.14 0.77
N VAL A 371 12.40 -0.36 -0.23
CA VAL A 371 12.09 -1.74 -0.67
C VAL A 371 13.29 -2.38 -1.34
N HIS A 372 14.05 -1.64 -2.15
CA HIS A 372 15.27 -2.15 -2.78
C HIS A 372 16.33 -2.54 -1.72
N GLY A 373 16.57 -1.66 -0.74
CA GLY A 373 17.46 -1.97 0.37
C GLY A 373 16.98 -3.16 1.20
N THR A 374 15.67 -3.25 1.45
CA THR A 374 15.06 -4.36 2.20
C THR A 374 15.23 -5.67 1.47
N MET A 375 15.04 -5.72 0.14
CA MET A 375 15.27 -6.93 -0.67
C MET A 375 16.68 -7.51 -0.47
N GLY A 376 17.69 -6.65 -0.25
CA GLY A 376 19.05 -7.10 0.07
C GLY A 376 19.20 -7.74 1.44
N VAL A 377 18.55 -7.17 2.45
CA VAL A 377 18.58 -7.70 3.84
C VAL A 377 17.62 -8.88 4.01
N TRP A 378 16.64 -9.00 3.10
CA TRP A 378 15.54 -9.95 3.19
C TRP A 378 15.99 -11.41 3.23
N SER A 379 17.03 -11.75 2.47
CA SER A 379 17.63 -13.09 2.45
C SER A 379 18.05 -13.57 3.85
N ALA A 380 18.52 -12.66 4.70
CA ALA A 380 18.96 -12.95 6.06
C ALA A 380 17.83 -12.88 7.11
N LEU A 381 16.74 -12.18 6.82
CA LEU A 381 15.62 -11.95 7.76
C LEU A 381 14.47 -12.93 7.57
N ARG A 382 14.17 -13.35 6.33
CA ARG A 382 12.95 -14.10 6.00
C ARG A 382 12.83 -15.47 6.66
N SER A 383 13.95 -16.07 7.07
CA SER A 383 13.97 -17.36 7.78
C SER A 383 13.57 -17.22 9.26
N LYS A 384 13.65 -16.01 9.83
CA LYS A 384 13.45 -15.80 11.27
C LYS A 384 11.95 -15.84 11.64
N PRO A 385 11.54 -16.65 12.63
CA PRO A 385 10.12 -16.76 13.01
C PRO A 385 9.48 -15.44 13.48
N TRP A 386 10.22 -14.61 14.22
CA TRP A 386 9.73 -13.33 14.70
C TRP A 386 9.47 -12.34 13.55
N VAL A 387 10.21 -12.41 12.44
CA VAL A 387 9.98 -11.57 11.25
C VAL A 387 8.65 -11.94 10.61
N LYS A 388 8.41 -13.24 10.40
CA LYS A 388 7.13 -13.74 9.86
C LYS A 388 5.94 -13.34 10.73
N SER A 389 6.10 -13.48 12.04
CA SER A 389 5.09 -13.07 13.02
C SER A 389 4.83 -11.56 12.99
N GLY A 390 5.88 -10.75 12.97
CA GLY A 390 5.76 -9.29 12.89
C GLY A 390 5.06 -8.83 11.61
N LEU A 391 5.45 -9.38 10.46
CA LEU A 391 4.81 -9.05 9.17
C LEU A 391 3.32 -9.38 9.15
N ARG A 392 2.90 -10.48 9.79
CA ARG A 392 1.48 -10.80 9.93
C ARG A 392 0.72 -9.67 10.64
N GLY A 393 1.28 -9.15 11.74
CA GLY A 393 0.70 -8.03 12.47
C GLY A 393 0.71 -6.74 11.68
N VAL A 394 1.83 -6.41 11.04
CA VAL A 394 1.95 -5.23 10.18
C VAL A 394 0.96 -5.27 9.02
N ASN A 395 0.76 -6.42 8.37
CA ASN A 395 -0.24 -6.59 7.32
C ASN A 395 -1.67 -6.39 7.84
N ALA A 396 -2.00 -6.92 9.02
CA ALA A 396 -3.29 -6.70 9.66
C ALA A 396 -3.51 -5.20 9.95
N GLY A 397 -2.49 -4.52 10.48
CA GLY A 397 -2.51 -3.07 10.67
C GLY A 397 -2.74 -2.30 9.36
N ALA A 398 -2.04 -2.69 8.28
CA ALA A 398 -2.18 -2.07 6.97
C ALA A 398 -3.61 -2.18 6.42
N VAL A 399 -4.25 -3.34 6.58
CA VAL A 399 -5.66 -3.54 6.20
C VAL A 399 -6.60 -2.66 7.03
N GLY A 400 -6.37 -2.52 8.33
CA GLY A 400 -7.12 -1.58 9.18
C GLY A 400 -6.99 -0.13 8.69
N LEU A 401 -5.80 0.27 8.24
CA LEU A 401 -5.57 1.59 7.64
C LEU A 401 -6.27 1.77 6.28
N ILE A 402 -6.47 0.71 5.48
CA ILE A 402 -7.29 0.79 4.26
C ILE A 402 -8.75 1.13 4.63
N TYR A 403 -9.31 0.51 5.67
CA TYR A 403 -10.65 0.87 6.16
C TYR A 403 -10.72 2.31 6.68
N THR A 404 -9.66 2.77 7.35
CA THR A 404 -9.53 4.19 7.72
C THR A 404 -9.61 5.10 6.50
N ALA A 405 -8.97 4.72 5.39
CA ALA A 405 -9.01 5.51 4.17
C ALA A 405 -10.39 5.53 3.50
N VAL A 406 -11.10 4.40 3.50
CA VAL A 406 -12.51 4.35 3.04
C VAL A 406 -13.33 5.39 3.78
N TYR A 407 -13.23 5.43 5.11
CA TYR A 407 -13.91 6.42 5.93
C TYR A 407 -13.47 7.86 5.62
N ARG A 408 -12.16 8.11 5.50
CA ARG A 408 -11.66 9.48 5.25
C ARG A 408 -12.07 10.01 3.88
N ILE A 409 -12.03 9.20 2.83
CA ILE A 409 -12.51 9.61 1.50
C ILE A 409 -14.04 9.79 1.53
N TRP A 410 -14.77 8.93 2.25
CA TRP A 410 -16.21 9.08 2.43
C TRP A 410 -16.58 10.44 3.01
N GLN A 411 -15.82 10.94 4.00
CA GLN A 411 -16.09 12.23 4.66
C GLN A 411 -15.85 13.47 3.78
N VAL A 412 -15.09 13.35 2.68
CA VAL A 412 -14.75 14.48 1.80
C VAL A 412 -15.20 14.27 0.36
N GLY A 413 -15.88 13.16 0.06
CA GLY A 413 -16.16 12.71 -1.29
C GLY A 413 -17.27 13.49 -2.00
N TYR A 414 -18.18 14.13 -1.27
CA TYR A 414 -19.24 14.95 -1.86
C TYR A 414 -18.71 16.38 -2.11
N ILE A 415 -18.63 16.77 -3.38
CA ILE A 415 -18.11 18.08 -3.82
C ILE A 415 -19.25 18.87 -4.48
N ASP A 416 -19.38 20.13 -4.11
CA ASP A 416 -20.40 21.06 -4.64
C ASP A 416 -19.84 22.49 -4.66
N GLU A 417 -20.49 23.40 -5.39
CA GLU A 417 -20.08 24.81 -5.55
C GLU A 417 -19.91 25.53 -4.21
N GLY A 418 -20.73 25.19 -3.21
CA GLY A 418 -20.69 25.78 -1.88
C GLY A 418 -19.68 25.17 -0.90
N PHE A 419 -18.98 24.08 -1.26
CA PHE A 419 -18.16 23.32 -0.31
C PHE A 419 -16.66 23.47 -0.59
N GLN A 420 -15.96 24.26 0.22
CA GLN A 420 -14.50 24.41 0.11
C GLN A 420 -13.71 23.18 0.57
N SER A 421 -14.31 22.28 1.37
CA SER A 421 -13.61 21.16 1.99
C SER A 421 -14.08 19.76 1.59
N GLY A 422 -15.10 19.67 0.74
CA GLY A 422 -15.89 18.46 0.58
C GLY A 422 -16.79 18.19 1.79
N LYS A 423 -17.84 17.41 1.59
CA LYS A 423 -18.78 16.92 2.60
C LYS A 423 -18.86 15.40 2.59
N SER A 424 -19.55 14.86 3.58
CA SER A 424 -19.77 13.42 3.67
C SER A 424 -20.64 12.96 2.51
N LEU A 425 -20.25 11.86 1.86
CA LEU A 425 -21.13 11.16 0.91
C LEU A 425 -22.42 10.66 1.59
N GLY A 426 -22.42 10.54 2.92
CA GLY A 426 -23.61 10.17 3.69
C GLY A 426 -24.68 11.27 3.80
N ASP A 427 -24.35 12.51 3.43
CA ASP A 427 -25.27 13.65 3.58
C ASP A 427 -26.39 13.63 2.51
N ASP A 428 -26.18 12.98 1.35
CA ASP A 428 -27.21 12.71 0.34
C ASP A 428 -27.32 11.19 0.11
N PRO A 429 -28.50 10.57 0.33
CA PRO A 429 -28.72 9.15 0.08
C PRO A 429 -28.33 8.69 -1.34
N TRP A 430 -28.38 9.57 -2.34
CA TRP A 430 -27.99 9.24 -3.72
C TRP A 430 -26.54 8.74 -3.79
N TRP A 431 -25.61 9.41 -3.11
CA TRP A 431 -24.20 9.02 -3.14
C TRP A 431 -23.97 7.69 -2.42
N VAL A 432 -24.75 7.41 -1.37
CA VAL A 432 -24.76 6.10 -0.70
C VAL A 432 -25.17 5.00 -1.68
N VAL A 433 -26.21 5.25 -2.49
CA VAL A 433 -26.64 4.30 -3.54
C VAL A 433 -25.52 4.08 -4.56
N VAL A 434 -24.89 5.14 -5.08
CA VAL A 434 -23.79 5.01 -6.05
C VAL A 434 -22.64 4.19 -5.48
N SER A 435 -22.21 4.47 -4.24
CA SER A 435 -21.16 3.69 -3.57
C SER A 435 -21.54 2.22 -3.37
N ALA A 436 -22.77 1.95 -2.92
CA ALA A 436 -23.25 0.59 -2.72
C ALA A 436 -23.35 -0.19 -4.04
N THR A 437 -23.85 0.45 -5.11
CA THR A 437 -23.91 -0.13 -6.45
C THR A 437 -22.52 -0.46 -6.98
N ALA A 438 -21.53 0.41 -6.81
CA ALA A 438 -20.17 0.12 -7.22
C ALA A 438 -19.56 -1.07 -6.46
N TYR A 439 -19.78 -1.15 -5.14
CA TYR A 439 -19.34 -2.28 -4.31
C TYR A 439 -19.99 -3.60 -4.75
N ILE A 440 -21.32 -3.63 -4.87
CA ILE A 440 -22.08 -4.83 -5.24
C ILE A 440 -21.77 -5.25 -6.68
N GLY A 441 -21.70 -4.27 -7.60
CA GLY A 441 -21.31 -4.45 -8.99
C GLY A 441 -19.95 -5.12 -9.13
N GLY A 442 -18.95 -4.62 -8.39
CA GLY A 442 -17.64 -5.24 -8.37
C GLY A 442 -17.66 -6.66 -7.77
N ARG A 443 -18.33 -6.84 -6.62
CA ARG A 443 -18.27 -8.10 -5.86
C ARG A 443 -19.04 -9.27 -6.49
N HIS A 444 -20.21 -8.99 -7.05
CA HIS A 444 -21.15 -10.02 -7.51
C HIS A 444 -21.25 -10.10 -9.02
N PHE A 445 -21.07 -8.98 -9.72
CA PHE A 445 -21.16 -8.92 -11.18
C PHE A 445 -19.79 -8.83 -11.87
N GLY A 446 -18.69 -8.77 -11.10
CA GLY A 446 -17.34 -8.69 -11.64
C GLY A 446 -17.08 -7.42 -12.45
N VAL A 447 -17.83 -6.34 -12.18
CA VAL A 447 -17.69 -5.07 -12.90
C VAL A 447 -16.27 -4.53 -12.68
N PRO A 448 -15.50 -4.26 -13.74
CA PRO A 448 -14.16 -3.69 -13.60
C PRO A 448 -14.20 -2.35 -12.87
N ALA A 449 -13.22 -2.10 -12.00
CA ALA A 449 -13.13 -0.87 -11.21
C ALA A 449 -13.28 0.40 -12.06
N ALA A 450 -12.59 0.48 -13.20
CA ALA A 450 -12.67 1.61 -14.12
C ALA A 450 -14.10 1.85 -14.62
N LEU A 451 -14.81 0.77 -14.97
CA LEU A 451 -16.19 0.86 -15.46
C LEU A 451 -17.13 1.29 -14.34
N ALA A 452 -16.98 0.74 -13.13
CA ALA A 452 -17.78 1.15 -11.98
C ALA A 452 -17.61 2.65 -11.66
N ILE A 453 -16.37 3.15 -11.73
CA ILE A 453 -16.06 4.57 -11.50
C ILE A 453 -16.69 5.44 -12.59
N MET A 454 -16.56 5.07 -13.87
CA MET A 454 -17.21 5.78 -14.99
C MET A 454 -18.74 5.77 -14.88
N LEU A 455 -19.35 4.65 -14.46
CA LEU A 455 -20.78 4.59 -14.19
C LEU A 455 -21.18 5.52 -13.04
N GLY A 456 -20.35 5.64 -12.00
CA GLY A 456 -20.54 6.63 -10.94
C GLY A 456 -20.59 8.06 -11.48
N ALA A 457 -19.68 8.42 -12.39
CA ALA A 457 -19.67 9.72 -13.06
C ALA A 457 -20.98 10.00 -13.82
N VAL A 458 -21.46 9.01 -14.57
CA VAL A 458 -22.74 9.08 -15.31
C VAL A 458 -23.91 9.22 -14.34
N LEU A 459 -23.96 8.45 -13.26
CA LEU A 459 -25.00 8.57 -12.23
C LEU A 459 -24.97 9.95 -11.56
N GLY A 460 -23.80 10.55 -11.39
CA GLY A 460 -23.65 11.94 -10.96
C GLY A 460 -24.31 12.93 -11.93
N LEU A 461 -24.05 12.79 -13.23
CA LEU A 461 -24.68 13.62 -14.26
C LEU A 461 -26.20 13.42 -14.34
N VAL A 462 -26.67 12.18 -14.19
CA VAL A 462 -28.12 11.87 -14.15
C VAL A 462 -28.76 12.57 -12.95
N ARG A 463 -28.14 12.52 -11.77
CA ARG A 463 -28.62 13.23 -10.58
C ARG A 463 -28.71 14.73 -10.82
N TYR A 464 -27.67 15.32 -11.42
CA TYR A 464 -27.68 16.73 -11.79
C TYR A 464 -28.83 17.07 -12.74
N GLY A 465 -29.02 16.29 -13.80
CA GLY A 465 -30.13 16.49 -14.74
C GLY A 465 -31.51 16.41 -14.10
N VAL A 466 -31.72 15.45 -13.18
CA VAL A 466 -33.00 15.31 -12.46
C VAL A 466 -33.26 16.47 -11.50
N VAL A 467 -32.25 16.89 -10.73
CA VAL A 467 -32.40 17.99 -9.76
C VAL A 467 -32.53 19.33 -10.46
N SER A 468 -31.77 19.55 -11.53
CA SER A 468 -31.80 20.81 -12.28
C SER A 468 -33.09 20.97 -13.10
N ALA A 469 -33.81 19.87 -13.39
CA ALA A 469 -35.12 19.92 -14.05
C ALA A 469 -36.28 20.25 -13.09
N GLN A 470 -36.04 20.28 -11.78
CA GLN A 470 -37.04 20.63 -10.76
C GLN A 470 -37.00 22.11 -10.36
N HIS A 471 -35.97 22.83 -10.80
CA HIS A 471 -35.77 24.28 -10.64
C HIS A 471 -35.88 24.95 -12.01
#